data_AF-A0A2K3JCF8-F1
#
_entry.id   AF-A0A2K3JCF8-F1
#
_cell.length_a   1.000
_cell.length_b   1.000
_cell.length_c   1.000
_cell.angle_alpha   90.00
_cell.angle_beta   90.00
_cell.angle_gamma   90.00
#
_symmetry.space_group_name_H-M   'P 1'
#
loop_
_entity.id
_entity.type
_entity.pdbx_description
1 polymer ?
#
loop_
_entity_poly.entity_id
_entity_poly.type
_entity_poly.pdbx_seq_one_letter_code
_entity_poly.pdbx_strand_id
1 'polypeptide(L)'
;MNKKIVSVGTIFVLILSLVNFSVTSLNIDKEINNDLKENTFENQQNTFDNNFDIRIISIPLISNKTLQTIDSFDLDIIDVNESFIIAYATDEQIEYLLLKGFEPTILYNNYNEMMGFDKYPEMLYSFHNYNEMTTELQSIASTYPSIAKLYELGQSVQGRSIWGLKITDNPNIEENEVELRYCGAHHGDEYMSVEIPLLFAWDLVQNYTINPEITDYVNNREIWIIPMVNPDGRQMGQRRNANNVDLNRDYGYMWSGAGSSPSPFSQPETQTIREHALDNNIVLSYTYHTAAQYVNYVWNYKPQPTPDEPWIIMISDVYGDFSGYVPINGFDWYQTTGDTNDFSYGCYGGIDTTIET
;
A
#
# COMPACT_ATOMS: atom_id res chain seq x y z
N MET A 1 -7.53 -7.44 -30.42
CA MET A 1 -6.17 -6.86 -30.26
C MET A 1 -6.01 -6.57 -28.77
N ASN A 2 -5.96 -7.63 -27.98
CA ASN A 2 -4.75 -8.30 -27.47
C ASN A 2 -4.06 -7.43 -26.42
N LYS A 3 -4.70 -7.48 -25.25
CA LYS A 3 -4.20 -7.10 -23.93
C LYS A 3 -2.78 -7.62 -23.76
N LYS A 4 -1.81 -6.72 -23.62
CA LYS A 4 -0.48 -7.06 -23.13
C LYS A 4 -0.60 -7.26 -21.61
N ILE A 5 -0.31 -8.47 -21.18
CA ILE A 5 -0.07 -8.83 -19.78
C ILE A 5 1.27 -8.18 -19.42
N VAL A 6 1.26 -7.30 -18.44
CA VAL A 6 2.46 -6.66 -17.88
C VAL A 6 2.80 -7.43 -16.59
N SER A 7 4.06 -7.87 -16.53
CA SER A 7 4.72 -8.56 -15.42
C SER A 7 4.69 -7.71 -14.16
N VAL A 8 4.42 -8.35 -13.01
CA VAL A 8 4.33 -7.76 -11.68
C VAL A 8 5.75 -7.47 -11.19
N GLY A 9 6.14 -6.20 -11.11
CA GLY A 9 7.47 -5.85 -10.61
C GLY A 9 7.94 -4.43 -10.87
N THR A 10 7.14 -3.39 -10.63
CA THR A 10 7.67 -2.02 -10.50
C THR A 10 6.71 -1.10 -9.74
N ILE A 11 7.05 -0.73 -8.49
CA ILE A 11 6.68 0.56 -7.90
C ILE A 11 7.98 1.15 -7.32
N PHE A 12 8.41 2.29 -7.88
CA PHE A 12 9.01 3.50 -7.26
C PHE A 12 9.83 4.32 -8.29
N VAL A 13 9.12 5.27 -8.93
CA VAL A 13 9.47 6.66 -9.34
C VAL A 13 10.59 6.99 -10.39
N LEU A 14 10.17 7.82 -11.38
CA LEU A 14 10.86 8.88 -12.19
C LEU A 14 11.34 8.64 -13.66
N ILE A 15 10.51 9.19 -14.58
CA ILE A 15 10.77 9.99 -15.81
C ILE A 15 12.16 9.96 -16.48
N LEU A 16 12.20 9.71 -17.81
CA LEU A 16 12.91 10.57 -18.81
C LEU A 16 12.57 10.24 -20.29
N SER A 17 11.93 11.22 -20.94
CA SER A 17 12.10 11.73 -22.32
C SER A 17 12.42 10.84 -23.54
N LEU A 18 11.53 10.94 -24.54
CA LEU A 18 11.77 11.11 -26.00
C LEU A 18 12.60 10.06 -26.76
N VAL A 19 11.99 9.40 -27.76
CA VAL A 19 12.26 9.51 -29.22
C VAL A 19 11.54 8.38 -29.99
N ASN A 20 10.92 8.77 -31.11
CA ASN A 20 10.23 7.95 -32.12
C ASN A 20 10.95 6.66 -32.57
N PHE A 21 10.22 5.56 -32.82
CA PHE A 21 9.86 5.06 -34.17
C PHE A 21 9.13 3.69 -34.14
N SER A 22 8.43 3.43 -35.23
CA SER A 22 7.49 2.34 -35.59
C SER A 22 7.74 0.91 -35.09
N VAL A 23 6.65 0.22 -34.72
CA VAL A 23 6.59 -1.24 -34.60
C VAL A 23 6.02 -1.84 -35.90
N THR A 24 6.79 -2.73 -36.53
CA THR A 24 6.27 -3.83 -37.35
C THR A 24 6.27 -5.11 -36.53
N SER A 25 5.13 -5.78 -36.52
CA SER A 25 4.77 -7.00 -35.79
C SER A 25 5.65 -8.22 -36.06
N LEU A 26 5.75 -9.12 -35.07
CA LEU A 26 5.82 -10.58 -35.27
C LEU A 26 5.24 -11.32 -34.04
N ASN A 27 4.30 -12.24 -34.31
CA ASN A 27 3.69 -13.20 -33.38
C ASN A 27 4.69 -14.29 -32.98
N ILE A 28 4.69 -14.73 -31.71
CA ILE A 28 5.10 -16.09 -31.34
C ILE A 28 4.16 -16.64 -30.24
N ASP A 29 3.84 -17.93 -30.42
CA ASP A 29 2.79 -18.73 -29.81
C ASP A 29 3.00 -19.17 -28.35
N LYS A 30 1.86 -19.55 -27.76
CA LYS A 30 1.68 -20.34 -26.53
C LYS A 30 2.45 -21.67 -26.57
N GLU A 31 3.17 -21.96 -25.50
CA GLU A 31 3.13 -23.22 -24.73
C GLU A 31 4.20 -23.18 -23.64
N ILE A 32 3.83 -23.50 -22.39
CA ILE A 32 4.53 -24.40 -21.43
C ILE A 32 3.94 -24.19 -20.01
N ASN A 33 3.20 -25.23 -19.58
CA ASN A 33 3.06 -25.89 -18.25
C ASN A 33 2.83 -25.03 -16.98
N ASN A 34 1.77 -25.22 -16.17
CA ASN A 34 1.28 -26.43 -15.49
C ASN A 34 2.38 -27.28 -14.82
N ASP A 35 2.86 -26.83 -13.64
CA ASP A 35 3.13 -27.69 -12.48
C ASP A 35 3.70 -26.85 -11.32
N LEU A 36 2.82 -26.31 -10.45
CA LEU A 36 3.16 -25.96 -9.06
C LEU A 36 1.90 -26.17 -8.21
N LYS A 37 1.74 -27.39 -7.69
CA LYS A 37 0.80 -27.70 -6.60
C LYS A 37 1.49 -27.45 -5.26
N GLU A 38 0.75 -26.81 -4.36
CA GLU A 38 0.72 -26.97 -2.90
C GLU A 38 2.05 -27.37 -2.24
N ASN A 39 2.72 -26.38 -1.62
CA ASN A 39 3.48 -26.63 -0.40
C ASN A 39 3.02 -25.66 0.68
N THR A 40 2.60 -26.27 1.78
CA THR A 40 2.21 -25.70 3.06
C THR A 40 3.29 -24.80 3.65
N PHE A 41 2.94 -23.58 4.03
CA PHE A 41 3.76 -22.73 4.87
C PHE A 41 3.77 -23.29 6.31
N GLU A 42 4.82 -24.04 6.65
CA GLU A 42 5.22 -24.27 8.04
C GLU A 42 6.19 -23.17 8.48
N ASN A 43 5.96 -22.67 9.70
CA ASN A 43 6.77 -21.71 10.43
C ASN A 43 8.28 -21.97 10.34
N GLN A 44 9.01 -21.03 9.74
CA GLN A 44 10.38 -20.74 10.14
C GLN A 44 10.57 -19.23 10.26
N GLN A 45 10.72 -18.77 11.50
CA GLN A 45 11.44 -17.54 11.81
C GLN A 45 12.86 -17.70 11.23
N ASN A 46 13.11 -17.12 10.06
CA ASN A 46 14.47 -16.92 9.60
C ASN A 46 14.79 -15.44 9.72
N THR A 47 15.73 -15.19 10.63
CA THR A 47 16.52 -13.99 10.79
C THR A 47 17.10 -13.59 9.44
N PHE A 48 16.55 -12.56 8.81
CA PHE A 48 17.28 -11.84 7.75
C PHE A 48 18.37 -11.04 8.46
N ASP A 49 19.60 -11.54 8.37
CA ASP A 49 20.79 -10.82 8.80
C ASP A 49 20.89 -9.48 8.05
N ASN A 50 21.39 -8.46 8.75
CA ASN A 50 21.68 -7.09 8.31
C ASN A 50 22.76 -7.01 7.19
N ASN A 51 22.61 -7.75 6.09
CA ASN A 51 23.62 -7.79 5.03
C ASN A 51 23.46 -6.61 4.06
N PHE A 52 24.31 -5.62 4.26
CA PHE A 52 24.62 -4.50 3.36
C PHE A 52 25.23 -4.92 2.00
N ASP A 53 25.18 -6.20 1.64
CA ASP A 53 25.95 -6.80 0.53
C ASP A 53 25.08 -7.25 -0.67
N ILE A 54 23.79 -6.91 -0.69
CA ILE A 54 22.88 -7.25 -1.81
C ILE A 54 22.65 -6.02 -2.69
N ARG A 55 23.00 -6.13 -3.98
CA ARG A 55 22.80 -5.11 -5.02
C ARG A 55 21.63 -5.46 -5.93
N ILE A 56 21.09 -4.45 -6.59
CA ILE A 56 20.12 -4.62 -7.67
C ILE A 56 20.87 -4.49 -8.98
N ILE A 57 20.87 -5.54 -9.78
CA ILE A 57 21.61 -5.62 -11.04
C ILE A 57 20.69 -5.87 -12.22
N SER A 58 21.08 -5.37 -13.39
CA SER A 58 20.49 -5.72 -14.69
C SER A 58 21.43 -6.63 -15.46
N ILE A 59 20.94 -7.78 -15.93
CA ILE A 59 21.67 -8.76 -16.73
C ILE A 59 21.07 -8.82 -18.14
N PRO A 60 21.82 -8.48 -19.20
CA PRO A 60 21.32 -8.56 -20.57
C PRO A 60 20.98 -10.00 -21.00
N LEU A 61 19.83 -10.18 -21.64
CA LEU A 61 19.42 -11.44 -22.27
C LEU A 61 19.78 -11.42 -23.75
N ILE A 62 20.69 -12.33 -24.12
CA ILE A 62 21.15 -12.48 -25.51
C ILE A 62 20.36 -13.61 -26.22
N SER A 63 19.79 -14.57 -25.46
CA SER A 63 18.94 -15.65 -25.99
C SER A 63 18.16 -16.38 -24.88
N ASN A 64 17.17 -17.20 -25.23
CA ASN A 64 16.43 -18.04 -24.25
C ASN A 64 17.32 -19.05 -23.49
N LYS A 65 18.51 -19.40 -24.02
CA LYS A 65 19.49 -20.23 -23.29
C LYS A 65 20.12 -19.47 -22.11
N THR A 66 20.15 -18.15 -22.18
CA THR A 66 20.67 -17.25 -21.15
C THR A 66 19.82 -17.35 -19.89
N LEU A 67 18.49 -17.40 -20.01
CA LEU A 67 17.55 -17.58 -18.87
C LEU A 67 17.77 -18.90 -18.11
N GLN A 68 17.84 -20.03 -18.83
CA GLN A 68 18.11 -21.34 -18.22
C GLN A 68 19.48 -21.42 -17.54
N THR A 69 20.44 -20.62 -18.04
CA THR A 69 21.76 -20.54 -17.41
C THR A 69 21.68 -19.64 -16.17
N ILE A 70 20.95 -18.52 -16.20
CA ILE A 70 20.76 -17.60 -15.07
C ILE A 70 20.01 -18.27 -13.89
N ASP A 71 19.04 -19.14 -14.17
CA ASP A 71 18.32 -19.92 -13.15
C ASP A 71 19.28 -20.78 -12.29
N SER A 72 20.42 -21.18 -12.85
CA SER A 72 21.46 -21.94 -12.11
C SER A 72 22.32 -21.11 -11.16
N PHE A 73 22.14 -19.78 -11.12
CA PHE A 73 22.90 -18.87 -10.25
C PHE A 73 22.21 -18.56 -8.92
N ASP A 74 20.99 -19.08 -8.69
CA ASP A 74 20.23 -18.88 -7.44
C ASP A 74 20.06 -17.38 -7.12
N LEU A 75 19.68 -16.60 -8.14
CA LEU A 75 19.39 -15.18 -8.02
C LEU A 75 17.90 -14.98 -7.72
N ASP A 76 17.60 -14.07 -6.80
CA ASP A 76 16.23 -13.59 -6.59
C ASP A 76 15.87 -12.61 -7.71
N ILE A 77 15.09 -13.10 -8.67
CA ILE A 77 14.68 -12.32 -9.84
C ILE A 77 13.57 -11.34 -9.45
N ILE A 78 13.79 -10.06 -9.75
CA ILE A 78 12.85 -8.95 -9.50
C ILE A 78 11.92 -8.79 -10.71
N ASP A 79 12.48 -8.73 -11.92
CA ASP A 79 11.71 -8.59 -13.16
C ASP A 79 12.45 -9.21 -14.36
N VAL A 80 11.71 -9.60 -15.38
CA VAL A 80 12.22 -10.18 -16.63
C VAL A 80 11.50 -9.58 -17.82
N ASN A 81 12.25 -9.14 -18.82
CA ASN A 81 11.70 -8.83 -20.13
C ASN A 81 12.47 -9.53 -21.25
N GLU A 82 12.14 -9.20 -22.51
CA GLU A 82 12.74 -9.85 -23.68
C GLU A 82 14.25 -9.59 -23.86
N SER A 83 14.81 -8.56 -23.20
CA SER A 83 16.18 -8.07 -23.40
C SER A 83 17.04 -8.07 -22.15
N PHE A 84 16.48 -8.16 -20.94
CA PHE A 84 17.23 -8.21 -19.69
C PHE A 84 16.45 -8.84 -18.53
N ILE A 85 17.18 -9.17 -17.47
CA ILE A 85 16.67 -9.54 -16.14
C ILE A 85 17.11 -8.49 -15.13
N ILE A 86 16.23 -8.12 -14.21
CA ILE A 86 16.59 -7.40 -12.99
C ILE A 86 16.57 -8.41 -11.83
N ALA A 87 17.63 -8.44 -11.01
CA ALA A 87 17.73 -9.37 -9.90
C ALA A 87 18.47 -8.75 -8.71
N TYR A 88 18.22 -9.31 -7.53
CA TYR A 88 19.09 -9.15 -6.37
C TYR A 88 20.32 -10.05 -6.53
N ALA A 89 21.50 -9.51 -6.25
CA ALA A 89 22.75 -10.27 -6.30
C ALA A 89 23.75 -9.78 -5.26
N THR A 90 24.45 -10.72 -4.64
CA THR A 90 25.63 -10.42 -3.82
C THR A 90 26.84 -10.09 -4.69
N ASP A 91 27.87 -9.46 -4.11
CA ASP A 91 29.13 -9.22 -4.81
C ASP A 91 29.76 -10.51 -5.38
N GLU A 92 29.66 -11.63 -4.65
CA GLU A 92 30.14 -12.94 -5.12
C GLU A 92 29.36 -13.44 -6.35
N GLN A 93 28.02 -13.28 -6.35
CA GLN A 93 27.18 -13.67 -7.48
C GLN A 93 27.46 -12.79 -8.71
N ILE A 94 27.72 -11.49 -8.52
CA ILE A 94 28.11 -10.57 -9.60
C ILE A 94 29.45 -10.99 -10.21
N GLU A 95 30.46 -11.28 -9.39
CA GLU A 95 31.75 -11.78 -9.87
C GLU A 95 31.59 -13.11 -10.63
N TYR A 96 30.74 -14.01 -10.14
CA TYR A 96 30.50 -15.28 -10.80
C TYR A 96 29.78 -15.12 -12.15
N LEU A 97 28.83 -14.20 -12.26
CA LEU A 97 28.19 -13.83 -13.54
C LEU A 97 29.22 -13.31 -14.55
N LEU A 98 30.12 -12.41 -14.12
CA LEU A 98 31.21 -11.89 -14.95
C LEU A 98 32.13 -13.01 -15.45
N LEU A 99 32.51 -13.96 -14.58
CA LEU A 99 33.33 -15.12 -14.95
C LEU A 99 32.65 -16.04 -15.97
N LYS A 100 31.32 -16.05 -16.02
CA LYS A 100 30.52 -16.83 -16.98
C LYS A 100 30.24 -16.07 -18.27
N GLY A 101 30.79 -14.85 -18.42
CA GLY A 101 30.68 -14.03 -19.62
C GLY A 101 29.36 -13.26 -19.72
N PHE A 102 28.69 -13.05 -18.59
CA PHE A 102 27.59 -12.09 -18.49
C PHE A 102 28.14 -10.70 -18.19
N GLU A 103 27.37 -9.68 -18.54
CA GLU A 103 27.73 -8.27 -18.34
C GLU A 103 26.70 -7.61 -17.38
N PRO A 104 26.66 -7.99 -16.09
CA PRO A 104 25.74 -7.39 -15.13
C PRO A 104 26.07 -5.91 -14.92
N THR A 105 25.05 -5.06 -14.92
CA THR A 105 25.16 -3.64 -14.56
C THR A 105 24.53 -3.43 -13.18
N ILE A 106 25.27 -2.85 -12.24
CA ILE A 106 24.70 -2.43 -10.95
C ILE A 106 23.79 -1.23 -11.21
N LEU A 107 22.49 -1.42 -10.97
CA LEU A 107 21.50 -0.35 -11.03
C LEU A 107 21.50 0.45 -9.73
N TYR A 108 21.55 -0.26 -8.59
CA TYR A 108 21.52 0.32 -7.26
C TYR A 108 22.40 -0.52 -6.31
N ASN A 109 23.13 0.14 -5.41
CA ASN A 109 24.03 -0.53 -4.46
C ASN A 109 23.28 -1.23 -3.32
N ASN A 110 22.02 -0.85 -3.08
CA ASN A 110 21.12 -1.49 -2.13
C ASN A 110 19.68 -1.07 -2.44
N TYR A 111 18.73 -1.72 -1.78
CA TYR A 111 17.31 -1.42 -1.91
C TYR A 111 16.97 0.04 -1.54
N ASN A 112 17.65 0.62 -0.56
CA ASN A 112 17.38 2.00 -0.13
C ASN A 112 17.71 3.02 -1.22
N GLU A 113 18.82 2.82 -1.96
CA GLU A 113 19.19 3.64 -3.11
C GLU A 113 18.19 3.49 -4.27
N MET A 114 17.68 2.28 -4.51
CA MET A 114 16.63 2.05 -5.53
C MET A 114 15.37 2.85 -5.24
N MET A 115 15.03 2.97 -3.97
CA MET A 115 13.79 3.57 -3.51
C MET A 115 13.94 5.06 -3.16
N GLY A 116 15.17 5.59 -3.12
CA GLY A 116 15.45 7.00 -2.85
C GLY A 116 15.40 7.42 -1.37
N PHE A 117 15.61 6.49 -0.43
CA PHE A 117 15.49 6.76 1.01
C PHE A 117 16.86 6.74 1.74
N ASP A 118 17.19 7.80 2.49
CA ASP A 118 18.46 7.91 3.23
C ASP A 118 18.45 7.17 4.60
N LYS A 119 17.27 6.87 5.14
CA LYS A 119 17.09 6.07 6.37
C LYS A 119 15.80 5.26 6.30
N TYR A 120 15.92 3.94 6.12
CA TYR A 120 14.82 3.04 6.46
C TYR A 120 14.79 2.82 7.98
N PRO A 121 13.61 2.88 8.64
CA PRO A 121 13.36 2.09 9.83
C PRO A 121 13.37 0.60 9.44
N GLU A 122 13.42 -0.32 10.39
CA GLU A 122 13.49 -1.78 10.18
C GLU A 122 12.26 -2.41 9.43
N MET A 123 11.42 -1.59 8.79
CA MET A 123 10.12 -1.89 8.18
C MET A 123 10.10 -3.02 7.13
N LEU A 124 11.23 -3.37 6.52
CA LEU A 124 11.26 -4.33 5.40
C LEU A 124 11.40 -5.80 5.82
N TYR A 125 11.67 -6.08 7.10
CA TYR A 125 11.95 -7.44 7.57
C TYR A 125 10.84 -8.04 8.43
N SER A 126 9.90 -7.22 8.91
CA SER A 126 8.76 -7.67 9.70
C SER A 126 7.63 -6.65 9.72
N PHE A 127 6.39 -7.13 9.71
CA PHE A 127 5.21 -6.29 9.89
C PHE A 127 5.11 -5.77 11.33
N HIS A 128 4.86 -4.48 11.49
CA HIS A 128 4.76 -3.84 12.80
C HIS A 128 3.61 -4.42 13.62
N ASN A 129 3.90 -4.79 14.85
CA ASN A 129 2.88 -4.93 15.87
C ASN A 129 2.43 -3.55 16.39
N TYR A 130 1.41 -3.52 17.26
CA TYR A 130 0.85 -2.26 17.77
C TYR A 130 1.88 -1.36 18.47
N ASN A 131 2.78 -1.96 19.27
CA ASN A 131 3.77 -1.19 20.04
C ASN A 131 4.87 -0.62 19.15
N GLU A 132 5.31 -1.39 18.15
CA GLU A 132 6.31 -0.95 17.17
C GLU A 132 5.74 0.20 16.33
N MET A 133 4.54 0.03 15.76
CA MET A 133 3.84 1.11 15.03
C MET A 133 3.63 2.35 15.89
N THR A 134 3.24 2.19 17.17
CA THR A 134 3.08 3.32 18.10
C THR A 134 4.41 4.06 18.31
N THR A 135 5.50 3.32 18.50
CA THR A 135 6.84 3.89 18.69
C THR A 135 7.30 4.63 17.44
N GLU A 136 7.00 4.09 16.26
CA GLU A 136 7.27 4.66 14.95
C GLU A 136 6.58 6.04 14.79
N LEU A 137 5.27 6.09 15.03
CA LEU A 137 4.50 7.34 14.94
C LEU A 137 4.97 8.39 15.94
N GLN A 138 5.30 7.98 17.16
CA GLN A 138 5.88 8.87 18.17
C GLN A 138 7.26 9.40 17.73
N SER A 139 8.08 8.54 17.12
CA SER A 139 9.38 8.92 16.55
C SER A 139 9.23 9.97 15.45
N ILE A 140 8.30 9.76 14.50
CA ILE A 140 8.01 10.73 13.43
C ILE A 140 7.59 12.08 14.03
N ALA A 141 6.58 12.09 14.90
CA ALA A 141 6.08 13.34 15.50
C ALA A 141 7.15 14.08 16.34
N SER A 142 8.03 13.34 17.02
CA SER A 142 9.11 13.95 17.81
C SER A 142 10.28 14.47 16.96
N THR A 143 10.53 13.84 15.80
CA THR A 143 11.63 14.18 14.89
C THR A 143 11.25 15.31 13.95
N TYR A 144 10.00 15.36 13.50
CA TYR A 144 9.47 16.35 12.55
C TYR A 144 8.34 17.22 13.13
N PRO A 145 8.51 17.84 14.32
CA PRO A 145 7.42 18.51 15.02
C PRO A 145 6.91 19.78 14.32
N SER A 146 7.66 20.31 13.35
CA SER A 146 7.22 21.44 12.52
C SER A 146 6.15 21.06 11.53
N ILE A 147 6.07 19.79 11.13
CA ILE A 147 5.13 19.32 10.11
C ILE A 147 4.29 18.11 10.52
N ALA A 148 4.56 17.49 11.67
CA ALA A 148 3.89 16.28 12.09
C ALA A 148 3.42 16.39 13.55
N LYS A 149 2.19 15.94 13.82
CA LYS A 149 1.64 15.85 15.17
C LYS A 149 0.79 14.60 15.34
N LEU A 150 1.07 13.88 16.42
CA LEU A 150 0.38 12.66 16.77
C LEU A 150 -0.81 12.95 17.69
N TYR A 151 -1.96 12.38 17.34
CA TYR A 151 -3.20 12.47 18.10
C TYR A 151 -3.66 11.07 18.52
N GLU A 152 -4.09 10.93 19.78
CA GLU A 152 -4.94 9.82 20.19
C GLU A 152 -6.37 10.17 19.76
N LEU A 153 -6.86 9.54 18.70
CA LEU A 153 -8.19 9.82 18.14
C LEU A 153 -9.30 9.18 18.99
N GLY A 154 -8.98 8.06 19.63
CA GLY A 154 -9.90 7.27 20.43
C GLY A 154 -9.20 6.00 20.93
N GLN A 155 -9.97 5.05 21.43
CA GLN A 155 -9.44 3.80 21.98
C GLN A 155 -10.23 2.59 21.47
N SER A 156 -9.56 1.46 21.33
CA SER A 156 -10.17 0.17 21.04
C SER A 156 -10.95 -0.40 22.22
N VAL A 157 -11.63 -1.53 22.01
CA VAL A 157 -12.35 -2.26 23.08
C VAL A 157 -11.46 -2.58 24.28
N GLN A 158 -10.19 -2.94 24.06
CA GLN A 158 -9.22 -3.23 25.13
C GLN A 158 -8.42 -2.00 25.60
N GLY A 159 -8.80 -0.80 25.17
CA GLY A 159 -8.19 0.46 25.63
C GLY A 159 -6.85 0.80 24.96
N ARG A 160 -6.57 0.26 23.76
CA ARG A 160 -5.40 0.66 22.97
C ARG A 160 -5.75 1.90 22.16
N SER A 161 -4.88 2.91 22.21
CA SER A 161 -5.04 4.15 21.45
C SER A 161 -5.13 3.86 19.95
N ILE A 162 -6.09 4.49 19.29
CA ILE A 162 -6.15 4.55 17.82
C ILE A 162 -5.45 5.85 17.44
N TRP A 163 -4.27 5.71 16.85
CA TRP A 163 -3.41 6.84 16.52
C TRP A 163 -3.76 7.47 15.18
N GLY A 164 -3.74 8.80 15.13
CA GLY A 164 -3.77 9.59 13.91
C GLY A 164 -2.57 10.53 13.87
N LEU A 165 -1.71 10.39 12.87
CA LEU A 165 -0.61 11.32 12.62
C LEU A 165 -1.07 12.33 11.56
N LYS A 166 -1.19 13.60 11.96
CA LYS A 166 -1.47 14.73 11.07
C LYS A 166 -0.16 15.27 10.51
N ILE A 167 -0.03 15.31 9.18
CA ILE A 167 1.11 15.87 8.47
C ILE A 167 0.64 17.06 7.62
N THR A 168 1.17 18.25 7.90
CA THR A 168 0.84 19.56 7.26
C THR A 168 1.93 20.57 7.66
N ASP A 169 2.08 21.72 6.99
CA ASP A 169 3.04 22.76 7.36
C ASP A 169 2.68 23.47 8.69
N ASN A 170 1.42 23.42 9.13
CA ASN A 170 0.95 24.05 10.37
C ASN A 170 0.22 23.06 11.32
N PRO A 171 0.88 22.02 11.84
CA PRO A 171 0.22 20.88 12.52
C PRO A 171 -0.47 21.24 13.86
N ASN A 172 -0.27 22.46 14.36
CA ASN A 172 -0.88 22.97 15.59
C ASN A 172 -2.08 23.90 15.36
N ILE A 173 -2.38 24.22 14.12
CA ILE A 173 -3.47 25.10 13.72
C ILE A 173 -4.40 24.27 12.84
N GLU A 174 -5.69 24.55 12.95
CA GLU A 174 -6.67 24.04 12.01
C GLU A 174 -6.87 25.10 10.94
N GLU A 175 -6.47 24.77 9.71
CA GLU A 175 -6.52 25.68 8.58
C GLU A 175 -7.64 25.27 7.61
N ASN A 176 -8.07 26.20 6.75
CA ASN A 176 -9.06 25.88 5.73
C ASN A 176 -8.38 25.21 4.52
N GLU A 177 -7.76 24.07 4.77
CA GLU A 177 -7.07 23.25 3.79
C GLU A 177 -7.90 22.03 3.38
N VAL A 178 -7.46 21.39 2.30
CA VAL A 178 -8.03 20.11 1.90
C VAL A 178 -7.49 19.03 2.81
N GLU A 179 -8.38 18.21 3.37
CA GLU A 179 -7.98 17.11 4.23
C GLU A 179 -8.07 15.75 3.52
N LEU A 180 -7.02 14.96 3.66
CA LEU A 180 -6.87 13.62 3.11
C LEU A 180 -6.72 12.60 4.24
N ARG A 181 -7.28 11.40 4.07
CA ARG A 181 -7.14 10.31 5.04
C ARG A 181 -6.54 9.06 4.41
N TYR A 182 -5.56 8.46 5.06
CA TYR A 182 -4.98 7.18 4.70
C TYR A 182 -5.07 6.28 5.92
N CYS A 183 -5.93 5.26 5.87
CA CYS A 183 -6.16 4.39 7.01
C CYS A 183 -6.08 2.91 6.67
N GLY A 184 -5.64 2.11 7.63
CA GLY A 184 -5.41 0.68 7.47
C GLY A 184 -5.89 -0.17 8.63
N ALA A 185 -5.87 -1.47 8.42
CA ALA A 185 -6.19 -2.51 9.40
C ALA A 185 -7.51 -2.30 10.14
N HIS A 186 -8.60 -2.04 9.41
CA HIS A 186 -9.94 -2.35 9.91
C HIS A 186 -10.07 -3.85 10.21
N HIS A 187 -9.37 -4.68 9.42
CA HIS A 187 -9.13 -6.08 9.71
C HIS A 187 -7.74 -6.27 10.31
N GLY A 188 -7.68 -6.82 11.53
CA GLY A 188 -6.42 -6.91 12.28
C GLY A 188 -5.40 -7.90 11.70
N ASP A 189 -5.84 -8.83 10.85
CA ASP A 189 -5.00 -9.81 10.17
C ASP A 189 -4.50 -9.39 8.79
N GLU A 190 -4.75 -8.15 8.38
CA GLU A 190 -4.33 -7.60 7.10
C GLU A 190 -3.04 -6.78 7.26
N TYR A 191 -1.90 -7.47 7.37
CA TYR A 191 -0.68 -6.90 7.94
C TYR A 191 -0.10 -5.77 7.07
N MET A 192 -0.12 -5.93 5.74
CA MET A 192 0.37 -4.92 4.79
C MET A 192 -0.46 -3.64 4.80
N SER A 193 -1.73 -3.71 5.19
CA SER A 193 -2.59 -2.52 5.27
C SER A 193 -2.12 -1.51 6.32
N VAL A 194 -1.32 -1.94 7.30
CA VAL A 194 -0.67 -1.07 8.29
C VAL A 194 0.57 -0.39 7.70
N GLU A 195 1.34 -1.14 6.92
CA GLU A 195 2.66 -0.72 6.44
C GLU A 195 2.56 0.36 5.38
N ILE A 196 1.60 0.28 4.46
CA ILE A 196 1.49 1.25 3.36
C ILE A 196 1.24 2.69 3.90
N PRO A 197 0.28 2.93 4.81
CA PRO A 197 0.13 4.24 5.45
C PRO A 197 1.39 4.70 6.21
N LEU A 198 2.10 3.79 6.89
CA LEU A 198 3.33 4.14 7.61
C LEU A 198 4.48 4.52 6.68
N LEU A 199 4.67 3.77 5.59
CA LEU A 199 5.63 4.08 4.53
C LEU A 199 5.33 5.44 3.91
N PHE A 200 4.06 5.73 3.64
CA PHE A 200 3.66 7.03 3.12
C PHE A 200 3.94 8.17 4.10
N ALA A 201 3.69 7.97 5.41
CA ALA A 201 4.06 8.95 6.42
C ALA A 201 5.56 9.27 6.41
N TRP A 202 6.41 8.25 6.29
CA TRP A 202 7.85 8.41 6.19
C TRP A 202 8.28 9.13 4.93
N ASP A 203 7.71 8.79 3.77
CA ASP A 203 7.99 9.45 2.51
C ASP A 203 7.68 10.95 2.59
N LEU A 204 6.52 11.31 3.14
CA LEU A 204 6.13 12.70 3.34
C LEU A 204 7.13 13.47 4.21
N VAL A 205 7.50 12.95 5.39
CA VAL A 205 8.35 13.69 6.32
C VAL A 205 9.83 13.72 5.92
N GLN A 206 10.35 12.65 5.29
CA GLN A 206 11.75 12.59 4.87
C GLN A 206 12.01 13.41 3.61
N ASN A 207 11.03 13.48 2.71
CA ASN A 207 11.17 14.21 1.45
C ASN A 207 10.59 15.63 1.50
N TYR A 208 10.04 16.07 2.63
CA TYR A 208 9.65 17.46 2.83
C TYR A 208 10.86 18.39 2.67
N THR A 209 10.73 19.45 1.87
CA THR A 209 11.80 20.38 1.42
C THR A 209 12.83 19.82 0.44
N ILE A 210 12.82 18.51 0.17
CA ILE A 210 13.70 17.84 -0.80
C ILE A 210 12.98 17.66 -2.13
N ASN A 211 11.79 17.04 -2.09
CA ASN A 211 10.94 16.84 -3.25
C ASN A 211 9.92 18.01 -3.34
N PRO A 212 9.92 18.80 -4.43
CA PRO A 212 9.00 19.92 -4.59
C PRO A 212 7.52 19.52 -4.56
N GLU A 213 7.19 18.32 -5.04
CA GLU A 213 5.82 17.80 -5.09
C GLU A 213 5.33 17.43 -3.69
N ILE A 214 6.13 16.68 -2.92
CA ILE A 214 5.81 16.37 -1.51
C ILE A 214 5.76 17.65 -0.67
N THR A 215 6.62 18.62 -0.97
CA THR A 215 6.58 19.94 -0.31
C THR A 215 5.26 20.66 -0.60
N ASP A 216 4.75 20.61 -1.84
CA ASP A 216 3.42 21.16 -2.18
C ASP A 216 2.29 20.41 -1.46
N TYR A 217 2.41 19.08 -1.35
CA TYR A 217 1.42 18.27 -0.64
C TYR A 217 1.29 18.69 0.81
N VAL A 218 2.40 18.76 1.54
CA VAL A 218 2.42 19.12 2.96
C VAL A 218 2.04 20.59 3.20
N ASN A 219 2.38 21.51 2.29
CA ASN A 219 2.11 22.95 2.48
C ASN A 219 0.70 23.43 2.13
N ASN A 220 -0.17 22.56 1.59
CA ASN A 220 -1.49 22.99 1.12
C ASN A 220 -2.61 22.02 1.52
N ARG A 221 -2.30 21.02 2.36
CA ARG A 221 -3.21 19.92 2.72
C ARG A 221 -2.92 19.47 4.14
N GLU A 222 -3.97 19.01 4.81
CA GLU A 222 -3.82 18.19 6.00
C GLU A 222 -3.91 16.71 5.65
N ILE A 223 -2.84 15.97 5.91
CA ILE A 223 -2.75 14.55 5.57
C ILE A 223 -2.81 13.74 6.87
N TRP A 224 -3.92 13.04 7.07
CA TRP A 224 -4.15 12.17 8.22
C TRP A 224 -3.75 10.73 7.91
N ILE A 225 -2.78 10.22 8.69
CA ILE A 225 -2.33 8.83 8.63
C ILE A 225 -2.85 8.07 9.85
N ILE A 226 -3.69 7.05 9.63
CA ILE A 226 -4.29 6.20 10.68
C ILE A 226 -3.96 4.73 10.37
N PRO A 227 -2.75 4.24 10.67
CA PRO A 227 -2.29 2.94 10.18
C PRO A 227 -3.07 1.74 10.70
N MET A 228 -3.71 1.87 11.87
CA MET A 228 -4.29 0.73 12.57
C MET A 228 -5.59 1.09 13.27
N VAL A 229 -6.72 0.86 12.59
CA VAL A 229 -8.07 1.04 13.16
C VAL A 229 -8.41 -0.06 14.16
N ASN A 230 -7.93 -1.30 13.96
CA ASN A 230 -8.20 -2.46 14.80
C ASN A 230 -6.95 -2.96 15.55
N PRO A 231 -6.43 -2.20 16.55
CA PRO A 231 -5.23 -2.62 17.27
C PRO A 231 -5.43 -3.88 18.11
N ASP A 232 -6.66 -4.18 18.51
CA ASP A 232 -6.99 -5.39 19.26
C ASP A 232 -6.94 -6.64 18.37
N GLY A 233 -7.59 -6.59 17.21
CA GLY A 233 -7.52 -7.64 16.20
C GLY A 233 -6.08 -7.91 15.76
N ARG A 234 -5.29 -6.85 15.56
CA ARG A 234 -3.86 -6.94 15.24
C ARG A 234 -3.09 -7.75 16.28
N GLN A 235 -3.26 -7.42 17.56
CA GLN A 235 -2.55 -8.11 18.64
C GLN A 235 -2.98 -9.56 18.81
N MET A 236 -4.21 -9.89 18.41
CA MET A 236 -4.72 -11.26 18.40
C MET A 236 -4.39 -12.03 17.11
N GLY A 237 -3.89 -11.36 16.07
CA GLY A 237 -3.72 -11.94 14.72
C GLY A 237 -5.05 -12.35 14.09
N GLN A 238 -6.10 -11.53 14.26
CA GLN A 238 -7.46 -11.83 13.81
C GLN A 238 -8.06 -10.67 13.00
N ARG A 239 -8.86 -11.03 12.00
CA ARG A 239 -9.68 -10.08 11.22
C ARG A 239 -10.53 -9.16 12.08
N ARG A 240 -11.28 -9.75 13.01
CA ARG A 240 -12.29 -9.02 13.81
C ARG A 240 -11.69 -8.38 15.05
N ASN A 241 -12.38 -7.40 15.62
CA ASN A 241 -11.92 -6.75 16.85
C ASN A 241 -12.13 -7.65 18.09
N ALA A 242 -11.83 -7.14 19.29
CA ALA A 242 -11.95 -7.91 20.54
C ALA A 242 -13.38 -8.39 20.86
N ASN A 243 -14.41 -7.75 20.32
CA ASN A 243 -15.81 -8.19 20.45
C ASN A 243 -16.24 -9.17 19.34
N ASN A 244 -15.31 -9.62 18.50
CA ASN A 244 -15.58 -10.47 17.34
C ASN A 244 -16.58 -9.82 16.36
N VAL A 245 -16.48 -8.50 16.18
CA VAL A 245 -17.21 -7.72 15.16
C VAL A 245 -16.28 -7.40 13.99
N ASP A 246 -16.81 -7.55 12.77
CA ASP A 246 -16.17 -7.05 11.55
C ASP A 246 -16.35 -5.54 11.47
N LEU A 247 -15.26 -4.80 11.67
CA LEU A 247 -15.31 -3.33 11.72
C LEU A 247 -15.77 -2.73 10.38
N ASN A 248 -15.46 -3.36 9.25
CA ASN A 248 -15.89 -2.89 7.93
C ASN A 248 -17.32 -3.35 7.59
N ARG A 249 -18.11 -3.78 8.58
CA ARG A 249 -19.57 -3.98 8.53
C ARG A 249 -20.30 -3.25 9.65
N ASP A 250 -19.58 -2.49 10.47
CA ASP A 250 -20.11 -1.80 11.65
C ASP A 250 -20.43 -0.32 11.39
N TYR A 251 -20.18 0.22 10.20
CA TYR A 251 -20.54 1.61 9.87
C TYR A 251 -22.05 1.78 9.66
N GLY A 252 -22.55 3.01 9.86
CA GLY A 252 -23.99 3.27 9.91
C GLY A 252 -24.69 3.50 8.57
N TYR A 253 -23.96 3.76 7.49
CA TYR A 253 -24.60 4.03 6.20
C TYR A 253 -25.06 2.74 5.54
N MET A 254 -26.38 2.67 5.25
CA MET A 254 -27.05 1.50 4.67
C MET A 254 -26.76 0.18 5.40
N TRP A 255 -26.55 0.27 6.72
CA TRP A 255 -26.25 -0.88 7.57
C TRP A 255 -27.38 -1.93 7.59
N SER A 256 -27.01 -3.21 7.60
CA SER A 256 -27.95 -4.34 7.51
C SER A 256 -27.80 -5.39 8.62
N GLY A 257 -26.92 -5.19 9.59
CA GLY A 257 -26.62 -6.19 10.64
C GLY A 257 -25.62 -7.27 10.24
N ALA A 258 -24.83 -7.03 9.18
CA ALA A 258 -23.75 -7.92 8.77
C ALA A 258 -22.56 -7.89 9.77
N GLY A 259 -21.65 -8.86 9.64
CA GLY A 259 -20.36 -8.82 10.35
C GLY A 259 -20.43 -9.00 11.88
N SER A 260 -21.52 -9.58 12.39
CA SER A 260 -21.80 -9.70 13.83
C SER A 260 -21.96 -8.36 14.56
N SER A 261 -22.10 -7.24 13.83
CA SER A 261 -22.37 -5.94 14.40
C SER A 261 -23.78 -5.93 15.03
N PRO A 262 -23.94 -5.64 16.32
CA PRO A 262 -25.25 -5.60 16.98
C PRO A 262 -26.08 -4.35 16.62
N SER A 263 -25.42 -3.26 16.25
CA SER A 263 -26.04 -1.98 15.85
C SER A 263 -25.03 -1.14 15.06
N PRO A 264 -25.45 -0.19 14.22
CA PRO A 264 -24.51 0.70 13.54
C PRO A 264 -23.64 1.48 14.54
N PHE A 265 -22.35 1.57 14.26
CA PHE A 265 -21.30 2.15 15.11
C PHE A 265 -21.32 1.57 16.52
N SER A 266 -21.46 0.25 16.66
CA SER A 266 -21.45 -0.39 17.97
C SER A 266 -20.06 -0.51 18.58
N GLN A 267 -19.01 -0.43 17.76
CA GLN A 267 -17.64 -0.61 18.19
C GLN A 267 -16.94 0.75 18.43
N PRO A 268 -16.13 0.89 19.49
CA PRO A 268 -15.42 2.14 19.75
C PRO A 268 -14.41 2.48 18.64
N GLU A 269 -13.88 1.47 17.93
CA GLU A 269 -12.99 1.68 16.79
C GLU A 269 -13.68 2.42 15.62
N THR A 270 -14.90 1.99 15.24
CA THR A 270 -15.65 2.67 14.15
C THR A 270 -16.25 4.00 14.60
N GLN A 271 -16.62 4.13 15.89
CA GLN A 271 -17.00 5.43 16.47
C GLN A 271 -15.87 6.44 16.37
N THR A 272 -14.63 6.01 16.63
CA THR A 272 -13.44 6.86 16.50
C THR A 272 -13.27 7.37 15.07
N ILE A 273 -13.38 6.49 14.05
CA ILE A 273 -13.27 6.91 12.64
C ILE A 273 -14.43 7.81 12.22
N ARG A 274 -15.64 7.57 12.75
CA ARG A 274 -16.79 8.45 12.53
C ARG A 274 -16.56 9.83 13.11
N GLU A 275 -16.12 9.92 14.36
CA GLU A 275 -15.88 11.18 15.05
C GLU A 275 -14.76 11.97 14.38
N HIS A 276 -13.65 11.31 14.03
CA HIS A 276 -12.63 11.90 13.17
C HIS A 276 -13.21 12.44 11.86
N ALA A 277 -14.08 11.70 11.17
CA ALA A 277 -14.69 12.18 9.92
C ALA A 277 -15.71 13.32 10.11
N LEU A 278 -16.27 13.50 11.30
CA LEU A 278 -17.21 14.59 11.61
C LEU A 278 -16.50 15.86 12.08
N ASP A 279 -15.34 15.70 12.71
CA ASP A 279 -14.53 16.80 13.22
C ASP A 279 -13.62 17.41 12.12
N ASN A 280 -13.47 16.72 10.98
CA ASN A 280 -12.55 17.05 9.90
C ASN A 280 -13.26 17.05 8.54
N ASN A 281 -12.83 17.89 7.61
CA ASN A 281 -13.39 18.00 6.25
C ASN A 281 -12.67 17.07 5.26
N ILE A 282 -12.72 15.77 5.51
CA ILE A 282 -12.05 14.75 4.69
C ILE A 282 -12.70 14.69 3.29
N VAL A 283 -11.97 15.10 2.25
CA VAL A 283 -12.50 15.08 0.87
C VAL A 283 -12.15 13.81 0.11
N LEU A 284 -11.01 13.20 0.44
CA LEU A 284 -10.51 11.98 -0.18
C LEU A 284 -9.90 11.06 0.88
N SER A 285 -10.23 9.78 0.81
CA SER A 285 -9.75 8.75 1.71
C SER A 285 -9.31 7.50 0.95
N TYR A 286 -8.22 6.89 1.42
CA TYR A 286 -7.80 5.55 1.02
C TYR A 286 -7.87 4.62 2.23
N THR A 287 -8.69 3.57 2.11
CA THR A 287 -8.85 2.52 3.12
C THR A 287 -8.11 1.27 2.65
N TYR A 288 -6.97 0.96 3.26
CA TYR A 288 -6.12 -0.15 2.86
C TYR A 288 -6.56 -1.47 3.49
N HIS A 289 -6.58 -2.52 2.67
CA HIS A 289 -7.02 -3.88 2.99
C HIS A 289 -6.13 -4.91 2.27
N THR A 290 -6.15 -6.17 2.72
CA THR A 290 -5.47 -7.29 2.04
C THR A 290 -6.32 -8.57 2.09
N ALA A 291 -6.31 -9.47 1.12
CA ALA A 291 -5.47 -9.48 -0.09
C ALA A 291 -6.37 -9.55 -1.33
N ALA A 292 -6.21 -8.58 -2.21
CA ALA A 292 -6.63 -8.62 -3.61
C ALA A 292 -5.78 -7.61 -4.39
N GLN A 293 -6.02 -7.38 -5.68
CA GLN A 293 -5.31 -6.34 -6.44
C GLN A 293 -6.34 -5.42 -7.08
N TYR A 294 -7.16 -4.80 -6.23
CA TYR A 294 -8.33 -4.01 -6.64
C TYR A 294 -8.32 -2.60 -6.03
N VAL A 295 -8.76 -1.64 -6.82
CA VAL A 295 -9.16 -0.31 -6.36
C VAL A 295 -10.69 -0.31 -6.32
N ASN A 296 -11.25 -0.69 -5.18
CA ASN A 296 -12.68 -0.78 -4.97
C ASN A 296 -13.27 0.63 -4.72
N TYR A 297 -14.30 0.99 -5.48
CA TYR A 297 -15.01 2.26 -5.33
C TYR A 297 -16.52 2.09 -5.13
N VAL A 298 -17.12 3.10 -4.50
CA VAL A 298 -18.54 3.13 -4.14
C VAL A 298 -19.49 3.06 -5.35
N TRP A 299 -20.70 2.52 -5.22
CA TRP A 299 -21.29 1.92 -4.02
C TRP A 299 -20.99 0.43 -3.90
N ASN A 300 -20.94 -0.06 -2.66
CA ASN A 300 -20.92 -1.48 -2.36
C ASN A 300 -22.32 -2.03 -2.06
N TYR A 301 -23.21 -1.21 -1.49
CA TYR A 301 -24.55 -1.66 -1.08
C TYR A 301 -25.57 -1.79 -2.22
N LYS A 302 -25.36 -1.10 -3.34
CA LYS A 302 -26.32 -1.05 -4.47
C LYS A 302 -25.62 -0.91 -5.83
N PRO A 303 -26.31 -1.29 -6.93
CA PRO A 303 -25.75 -1.18 -8.29
C PRO A 303 -25.94 0.21 -8.94
N GLN A 304 -26.77 1.10 -8.38
CA GLN A 304 -27.00 2.40 -9.01
C GLN A 304 -25.79 3.32 -8.82
N PRO A 305 -25.35 4.04 -9.87
CA PRO A 305 -24.18 4.89 -9.81
C PRO A 305 -24.35 6.06 -8.83
N THR A 306 -23.23 6.64 -8.41
CA THR A 306 -23.22 7.91 -7.68
C THR A 306 -23.40 9.09 -8.65
N PRO A 307 -23.86 10.26 -8.18
CA PRO A 307 -23.83 11.49 -8.97
C PRO A 307 -22.41 11.87 -9.46
N ASP A 308 -21.38 11.53 -8.68
CA ASP A 308 -19.98 11.88 -8.94
C ASP A 308 -19.17 10.74 -9.58
N GLU A 309 -19.84 9.69 -10.08
CA GLU A 309 -19.20 8.47 -10.59
C GLU A 309 -18.04 8.72 -11.57
N PRO A 310 -18.14 9.65 -12.55
CA PRO A 310 -17.02 9.93 -13.44
C PRO A 310 -15.74 10.38 -12.71
N TRP A 311 -15.86 11.14 -11.63
CA TRP A 311 -14.71 11.59 -10.83
C TRP A 311 -14.16 10.49 -9.95
N ILE A 312 -15.04 9.65 -9.39
CA ILE A 312 -14.66 8.50 -8.57
C ILE A 312 -13.87 7.50 -9.42
N ILE A 313 -14.37 7.16 -10.61
CA ILE A 313 -13.67 6.27 -11.55
C ILE A 313 -12.34 6.88 -11.96
N MET A 314 -12.28 8.17 -12.29
CA MET A 314 -11.02 8.84 -12.64
C MET A 314 -9.98 8.71 -11.51
N ILE A 315 -10.36 8.95 -10.26
CA ILE A 315 -9.45 8.82 -9.10
C ILE A 315 -9.01 7.35 -8.95
N SER A 316 -9.93 6.40 -9.09
CA SER A 316 -9.61 4.99 -9.02
C SER A 316 -8.68 4.52 -10.14
N ASP A 317 -8.89 5.01 -11.37
CA ASP A 317 -8.03 4.74 -12.53
C ASP A 317 -6.63 5.31 -12.33
N VAL A 318 -6.49 6.53 -11.77
CA VAL A 318 -5.16 7.10 -11.46
C VAL A 318 -4.39 6.20 -10.49
N TYR A 319 -5.04 5.70 -9.45
CA TYR A 319 -4.40 4.76 -8.52
C TYR A 319 -4.07 3.44 -9.22
N GLY A 320 -5.02 2.86 -9.95
CA GLY A 320 -4.88 1.58 -10.65
C GLY A 320 -3.80 1.59 -11.74
N ASP A 321 -3.70 2.69 -12.50
CA ASP A 321 -2.67 2.87 -13.52
C ASP A 321 -1.26 2.93 -12.91
N PHE A 322 -1.13 3.50 -11.70
CA PHE A 322 0.14 3.58 -10.99
C PHE A 322 0.52 2.26 -10.31
N SER A 323 -0.44 1.59 -9.66
CA SER A 323 -0.18 0.36 -8.90
C SER A 323 -0.28 -0.93 -9.73
N GLY A 324 -0.90 -0.88 -10.91
CA GLY A 324 -1.30 -2.05 -11.69
C GLY A 324 -2.56 -2.75 -11.17
N TYR A 325 -3.22 -2.19 -10.16
CA TYR A 325 -4.46 -2.75 -9.60
C TYR A 325 -5.66 -2.42 -10.49
N VAL A 326 -6.69 -3.26 -10.42
CA VAL A 326 -7.88 -3.11 -11.26
C VAL A 326 -8.93 -2.26 -10.53
N PRO A 327 -9.36 -1.11 -11.08
CA PRO A 327 -10.53 -0.40 -10.57
C PRO A 327 -11.80 -1.24 -10.72
N ILE A 328 -12.58 -1.34 -9.65
CA ILE A 328 -13.81 -2.15 -9.62
C ILE A 328 -14.90 -1.47 -8.80
N ASN A 329 -16.13 -1.46 -9.29
CA ASN A 329 -17.27 -1.04 -8.49
C ASN A 329 -17.52 -2.08 -7.38
N GLY A 330 -17.73 -1.62 -6.16
CA GLY A 330 -17.90 -2.49 -5.00
C GLY A 330 -19.03 -3.49 -5.12
N PHE A 331 -20.19 -3.05 -5.59
CA PHE A 331 -21.33 -3.94 -5.80
C PHE A 331 -21.05 -5.00 -6.88
N ASP A 332 -20.36 -4.63 -7.96
CA ASP A 332 -19.95 -5.54 -9.03
C ASP A 332 -18.88 -6.54 -8.57
N TRP A 333 -18.04 -6.18 -7.59
CA TRP A 333 -17.12 -7.10 -6.96
C TRP A 333 -17.88 -8.11 -6.08
N TYR A 334 -18.52 -7.62 -5.02
CA TYR A 334 -19.51 -8.32 -4.23
C TYR A 334 -20.22 -7.35 -3.28
N GLN A 335 -21.53 -7.54 -3.10
CA GLN A 335 -22.33 -6.64 -2.26
C GLN A 335 -21.90 -6.67 -0.79
N THR A 336 -21.66 -5.48 -0.22
CA THR A 336 -21.46 -5.25 1.23
C THR A 336 -22.37 -4.14 1.75
N THR A 337 -22.45 -4.01 3.08
CA THR A 337 -23.22 -2.94 3.73
C THR A 337 -22.55 -2.57 5.03
N GLY A 338 -22.64 -1.32 5.46
CA GLY A 338 -22.03 -0.86 6.71
C GLY A 338 -20.50 -0.82 6.65
N ASP A 339 -19.95 -0.60 5.47
CA ASP A 339 -18.51 -0.43 5.24
C ASP A 339 -18.10 1.06 5.26
N THR A 340 -16.78 1.28 5.33
CA THR A 340 -16.18 2.61 5.49
C THR A 340 -16.39 3.48 4.27
N ASN A 341 -16.17 2.94 3.06
CA ASN A 341 -16.24 3.75 1.84
C ASN A 341 -17.66 4.21 1.50
N ASP A 342 -18.70 3.36 1.64
CA ASP A 342 -20.08 3.81 1.48
C ASP A 342 -20.47 4.80 2.59
N PHE A 343 -19.94 4.64 3.82
CA PHE A 343 -20.13 5.65 4.88
C PHE A 343 -19.54 7.01 4.50
N SER A 344 -18.29 7.03 4.03
CA SER A 344 -17.59 8.28 3.69
C SER A 344 -18.35 9.09 2.64
N TYR A 345 -18.73 8.43 1.53
CA TYR A 345 -19.45 9.11 0.46
C TYR A 345 -20.91 9.39 0.84
N GLY A 346 -21.58 8.45 1.50
CA GLY A 346 -23.02 8.55 1.80
C GLY A 346 -23.40 9.49 2.92
N CYS A 347 -22.52 9.71 3.90
CA CYS A 347 -22.82 10.60 5.02
C CYS A 347 -22.33 12.03 4.80
N TYR A 348 -21.18 12.22 4.14
CA TYR A 348 -20.57 13.55 4.00
C TYR A 348 -19.98 13.85 2.62
N GLY A 349 -20.14 12.95 1.64
CA GLY A 349 -19.69 13.18 0.26
C GLY A 349 -18.17 13.05 0.04
N GLY A 350 -17.41 12.58 1.03
CA GLY A 350 -15.99 12.30 0.87
C GLY A 350 -15.78 11.09 -0.05
N ILE A 351 -14.91 11.22 -1.04
CA ILE A 351 -14.56 10.11 -1.93
C ILE A 351 -13.65 9.16 -1.14
N ASP A 352 -14.03 7.90 -1.03
CA ASP A 352 -13.24 6.90 -0.33
C ASP A 352 -13.10 5.67 -1.22
N THR A 353 -11.87 5.23 -1.42
CA THR A 353 -11.57 4.00 -2.16
C THR A 353 -10.95 2.98 -1.23
N THR A 354 -11.44 1.76 -1.34
CA THR A 354 -10.83 0.61 -0.67
C THR A 354 -9.73 0.07 -1.58
N ILE A 355 -8.49 0.14 -1.10
CA ILE A 355 -7.33 -0.43 -1.79
C ILE A 355 -7.08 -1.81 -1.21
N GLU A 356 -7.34 -2.83 -2.01
CA GLU A 356 -7.01 -4.22 -1.68
C GLU A 356 -5.68 -4.54 -2.34
N THR A 357 -4.69 -4.89 -1.53
CA THR A 357 -3.27 -4.93 -1.95
C THR A 357 -2.68 -6.33 -2.11
#